data_AF-A0AAD4CFF4-F1
#
_entry.id   AF-A0AAD4CFF4-F1
#
_cell.length_a   1.000
_cell.length_b   1.000
_cell.length_c   1.000
_cell.angle_alpha   90.00
_cell.angle_beta   90.00
_cell.angle_gamma   90.00
#
_symmetry.space_group_name_H-M   'P 1'
#
loop_
_entity.id
_entity.type
_entity.pdbx_description
1 polymer ?
#
loop_
_entity_poly.entity_id
_entity_poly.type
_entity_poly.pdbx_seq_one_letter_code
_entity_poly.pdbx_strand_id
1 'polypeptide(L)'
;MEDDLVSLDRKQGPKITWGPEQKVYLCCLYRFFRKDLKTFAKVFSFVFRAELAEAGFEDEAPSTRLYSRWRSMRDDGDPVWGPRLTTSQREVVSQGTQEQETSTPQNITSDQDDTPDMRPSATYMANTTTLVRCGNKACYWCHKERQEALQDDFNVSDMAYSAEIPPLLYRWANVDSQGINSKRLFVAGLGDNLNYFAPEEISTDQFKDHVLKHLNIEKRALWNEEGAIISIIDPKEIENPIFSAEKILRQLGERPHGWYTGVGEYLIWWKVPSSAIVCSFKASEVLQIAAKFPHISEVLQLPKLASAETSGAPLRRKLSQGPGKLDKETGLVIGNFLALVGVPHEYAPLVGEGMVKSWWMDHRGLSWSGFLDGLNEAYQFPISTIPATMSVSAIAEQDQDPTDTIFSDGMEDVAHEEPSTFIDDNDSITVSSSPEVASPERSSLARIERFNERTQLWVERMSQSQSQSPIVEVEEVSAGQPMLVEDVDQDPFETRRAHVRRFFN
;
A
#
# COMPACT_ATOMS: atom_id res chain seq x y z
N MET A 1 -39.33 -56.11 3.65
CA MET A 1 -38.28 -55.79 2.66
C MET A 1 -37.43 -54.73 3.31
N GLU A 2 -36.34 -55.16 3.94
CA GLU A 2 -35.32 -54.28 4.51
C GLU A 2 -34.47 -53.79 3.34
N ASP A 3 -34.47 -52.48 3.11
CA ASP A 3 -33.62 -51.83 2.10
C ASP A 3 -32.17 -51.84 2.60
N ASP A 4 -31.34 -52.64 1.96
CA ASP A 4 -29.89 -52.64 2.10
C ASP A 4 -29.32 -51.28 1.65
N LEU A 5 -29.09 -50.38 2.61
CA LEU A 5 -28.30 -49.17 2.42
C LEU A 5 -26.84 -49.56 2.17
N VAL A 6 -26.50 -49.79 0.90
CA VAL A 6 -25.13 -49.97 0.44
C VAL A 6 -24.36 -48.68 0.70
N SER A 7 -23.49 -48.70 1.70
CA SER A 7 -22.47 -47.68 1.95
C SER A 7 -21.66 -47.47 0.66
N LEU A 8 -21.93 -46.37 -0.06
CA LEU A 8 -21.07 -45.90 -1.14
C LEU A 8 -19.74 -45.49 -0.53
N ASP A 9 -18.81 -46.44 -0.54
CA ASP A 9 -17.45 -46.23 -0.10
C ASP A 9 -16.82 -45.17 -1.02
N ARG A 10 -16.81 -43.92 -0.55
CA ARG A 10 -16.23 -42.79 -1.30
C ARG A 10 -14.74 -43.07 -1.43
N LYS A 11 -14.34 -43.62 -2.58
CA LYS A 11 -12.93 -43.82 -2.94
C LYS A 11 -12.18 -42.54 -2.60
N GLN A 12 -11.35 -42.61 -1.57
CA GLN A 12 -10.54 -41.47 -1.17
C GLN A 12 -9.60 -41.17 -2.33
N GLY A 13 -9.77 -40.00 -2.95
CA GLY A 13 -8.87 -39.57 -4.01
C GLY A 13 -7.42 -39.49 -3.51
N PRO A 14 -6.45 -39.46 -4.43
CA PRO A 14 -5.03 -39.37 -4.10
C PRO A 14 -4.76 -38.20 -3.14
N LYS A 15 -3.85 -38.38 -2.17
CA LYS A 15 -3.53 -37.39 -1.12
C LYS A 15 -2.05 -37.01 -1.21
N ILE A 16 -1.78 -35.71 -1.25
CA ILE A 16 -0.40 -35.20 -1.22
C ILE A 16 0.10 -35.32 0.22
N THR A 17 1.13 -36.12 0.44
CA THR A 17 1.87 -36.14 1.71
C THR A 17 2.77 -34.91 1.74
N TRP A 18 2.63 -34.06 2.76
CA TRP A 18 3.34 -32.78 2.83
C TRP A 18 4.63 -32.86 3.65
N GLY A 19 5.75 -33.11 2.97
CA GLY A 19 7.08 -33.11 3.56
C GLY A 19 7.59 -31.70 3.93
N PRO A 20 8.64 -31.58 4.76
CA PRO A 20 9.25 -30.30 5.12
C PRO A 20 9.72 -29.49 3.91
N GLU A 21 10.31 -30.14 2.90
CA GLU A 21 10.82 -29.49 1.70
C GLU A 21 9.70 -28.91 0.83
N GLN A 22 8.65 -29.69 0.58
CA GLN A 22 7.45 -29.24 -0.13
C GLN A 22 6.79 -28.05 0.56
N LYS A 23 6.72 -28.07 1.90
CA LYS A 23 6.24 -26.95 2.69
C LYS A 23 7.09 -25.70 2.49
N VAL A 24 8.41 -25.81 2.60
CA VAL A 24 9.36 -24.69 2.38
C VAL A 24 9.23 -24.16 0.96
N TYR A 25 9.22 -25.04 -0.04
CA TYR A 25 9.11 -24.66 -1.44
C TYR A 25 7.79 -23.94 -1.74
N LEU A 26 6.66 -24.47 -1.23
CA LEU A 26 5.36 -23.82 -1.32
C LEU A 26 5.38 -22.44 -0.64
N CYS A 27 6.02 -22.32 0.51
CA CYS A 27 6.17 -21.03 1.18
C CYS A 27 6.97 -20.04 0.33
N CYS A 28 8.06 -20.47 -0.29
CA CYS A 28 8.87 -19.64 -1.18
C CYS A 28 8.05 -19.14 -2.37
N LEU A 29 7.25 -20.01 -3.01
CA LEU A 29 6.35 -19.64 -4.11
C LEU A 29 5.42 -18.48 -3.69
N TYR A 30 4.71 -18.62 -2.58
CA TYR A 30 3.75 -17.61 -2.13
C TYR A 30 4.38 -16.36 -1.50
N ARG A 31 5.62 -16.44 -1.02
CA ARG A 31 6.30 -15.32 -0.36
C ARG A 31 7.09 -14.44 -1.32
N PHE A 32 7.71 -15.03 -2.34
CA PHE A 32 8.67 -14.33 -3.20
C PHE A 32 8.19 -14.11 -4.63
N PHE A 33 7.14 -14.82 -5.07
CA PHE A 33 6.63 -14.71 -6.43
C PHE A 33 5.21 -14.14 -6.46
N ARG A 34 4.85 -13.48 -7.57
CA ARG A 34 3.49 -13.01 -7.80
C ARG A 34 2.56 -14.23 -7.81
N LYS A 35 1.48 -14.15 -7.02
CA LYS A 35 0.51 -15.24 -6.86
C LYS A 35 -0.15 -15.59 -8.20
N ASP A 36 0.33 -16.65 -8.82
CA ASP A 36 -0.29 -17.31 -9.97
C ASP A 36 -0.46 -18.78 -9.63
N LEU A 37 -1.70 -19.16 -9.29
CA LEU A 37 -2.01 -20.50 -8.81
C LEU A 37 -1.75 -21.59 -9.85
N LYS A 38 -1.91 -21.29 -11.15
CA LYS A 38 -1.66 -22.26 -12.22
C LYS A 38 -0.16 -22.44 -12.42
N THR A 39 0.59 -21.35 -12.46
CA THR A 39 2.05 -21.41 -12.58
C THR A 39 2.68 -22.06 -11.36
N PHE A 40 2.18 -21.79 -10.15
CA PHE A 40 2.65 -22.45 -8.93
C PHE A 40 2.39 -23.96 -8.97
N ALA A 41 1.22 -24.40 -9.45
CA ALA A 41 0.92 -25.82 -9.63
C ALA A 41 1.91 -26.49 -10.58
N LYS A 42 2.18 -25.88 -11.73
CA LYS A 42 3.16 -26.38 -12.71
C LYS A 42 4.56 -26.50 -12.12
N VAL A 43 5.05 -25.42 -11.52
CA VAL A 43 6.41 -25.35 -10.96
C VAL A 43 6.55 -26.33 -9.79
N PHE A 44 5.57 -26.39 -8.90
CA PHE A 44 5.56 -27.35 -7.79
C PHE A 44 5.54 -28.80 -8.30
N SER A 45 4.71 -29.09 -9.31
CA SER A 45 4.59 -30.44 -9.87
C SER A 45 5.82 -30.88 -10.65
N PHE A 46 6.52 -29.93 -11.27
CA PHE A 46 7.80 -30.19 -11.91
C PHE A 46 8.87 -30.61 -10.91
N VAL A 47 8.98 -29.89 -9.79
CA VAL A 47 9.99 -30.16 -8.75
C VAL A 47 9.70 -31.44 -7.97
N PHE A 48 8.43 -31.69 -7.62
CA PHE A 48 8.03 -32.86 -6.81
C PHE A 48 7.29 -33.93 -7.64
N ARG A 49 7.69 -34.12 -8.90
CA ARG A 49 7.01 -35.04 -9.83
C ARG A 49 7.00 -36.48 -9.31
N ALA A 50 8.11 -36.95 -8.73
CA ALA A 50 8.24 -38.32 -8.25
C ALA A 50 7.27 -38.59 -7.08
N GLU A 51 7.23 -37.68 -6.10
CA GLU A 51 6.38 -37.78 -4.91
C GLU A 51 4.89 -37.65 -5.27
N LEU A 52 4.56 -36.83 -6.27
CA LEU A 52 3.20 -36.72 -6.79
C LEU A 52 2.76 -37.99 -7.52
N ALA A 53 3.65 -38.59 -8.33
CA ALA A 53 3.37 -39.84 -9.01
C ALA A 53 3.16 -41.00 -8.01
N GLU A 54 3.99 -41.09 -6.97
CA GLU A 54 3.82 -42.05 -5.86
C GLU A 54 2.50 -41.86 -5.11
N ALA A 55 2.05 -40.61 -4.97
CA ALA A 55 0.77 -40.28 -4.36
C ALA A 55 -0.45 -40.50 -5.27
N GLY A 56 -0.25 -40.92 -6.53
CA GLY A 56 -1.30 -41.22 -7.50
C GLY A 56 -1.79 -40.00 -8.30
N PHE A 57 -0.96 -38.98 -8.47
CA PHE A 57 -1.22 -37.86 -9.39
C PHE A 57 -0.50 -38.12 -10.72
N GLU A 58 -1.24 -38.19 -11.83
CA GLU A 58 -0.68 -38.42 -13.16
C GLU A 58 -0.12 -37.14 -13.80
N ASP A 59 -0.72 -35.98 -13.47
CA ASP A 59 -0.39 -34.68 -14.06
C ASP A 59 0.17 -33.69 -13.01
N GLU A 60 -0.57 -32.62 -12.76
CA GLU A 60 -0.22 -31.53 -11.87
C GLU A 60 -0.95 -31.66 -10.52
N ALA A 61 -0.28 -31.24 -9.45
CA ALA A 61 -0.92 -31.01 -8.17
C ALA A 61 -2.06 -29.98 -8.34
N PRO A 62 -3.29 -30.27 -7.87
CA PRO A 62 -4.39 -29.33 -7.98
C PRO A 62 -4.05 -28.02 -7.28
N SER A 63 -4.12 -26.90 -8.01
CA SER A 63 -3.78 -25.57 -7.50
C SER A 63 -4.58 -25.18 -6.25
N THR A 64 -5.81 -25.67 -6.13
CA THR A 64 -6.68 -25.53 -4.95
C THR A 64 -6.10 -26.23 -3.71
N ARG A 65 -5.43 -27.37 -3.86
CA ARG A 65 -4.79 -28.07 -2.74
C ARG A 65 -3.54 -27.35 -2.26
N LEU A 66 -2.74 -26.82 -3.19
CA LEU A 66 -1.58 -26.00 -2.87
C LEU A 66 -2.02 -24.74 -2.09
N TYR A 67 -3.06 -24.05 -2.58
CA TYR A 67 -3.60 -22.87 -1.93
C TYR A 67 -4.16 -23.15 -0.53
N SER A 68 -4.99 -24.19 -0.40
CA SER A 68 -5.54 -24.60 0.89
C SER A 68 -4.44 -24.97 1.89
N ARG A 69 -3.39 -25.66 1.43
CA ARG A 69 -2.25 -26.00 2.30
C ARG A 69 -1.49 -24.77 2.75
N TRP A 70 -1.15 -23.88 1.82
CA TRP A 70 -0.48 -22.62 2.13
C TRP A 70 -1.28 -21.79 3.15
N ARG A 71 -2.60 -21.68 2.94
CA ARG A 71 -3.50 -20.96 3.86
C ARG A 71 -3.51 -21.58 5.26
N SER A 72 -3.64 -22.91 5.37
CA SER A 72 -3.55 -23.60 6.67
C SER A 72 -2.19 -23.36 7.33
N MET A 73 -1.08 -23.48 6.59
CA MET A 73 0.24 -23.20 7.17
C MET A 73 0.39 -21.79 7.73
N ARG A 74 -0.19 -20.79 7.05
CA ARG A 74 -0.23 -19.40 7.53
C ARG A 74 -1.11 -19.25 8.77
N ASP A 75 -2.34 -19.76 8.69
CA ASP A 75 -3.36 -19.56 9.71
C ASP A 75 -3.02 -20.35 11.00
N ASP A 76 -2.40 -21.53 10.86
CA ASP A 76 -1.94 -22.38 11.98
C ASP A 76 -0.57 -21.95 12.55
N GLY A 77 0.09 -20.96 11.94
CA GLY A 77 1.42 -20.51 12.36
C GLY A 77 2.50 -21.57 12.21
N ASP A 78 2.48 -22.35 11.11
CA ASP A 78 3.49 -23.37 10.82
C ASP A 78 4.91 -22.74 10.90
N PRO A 79 5.88 -23.37 11.58
CA PRO A 79 7.20 -22.79 11.80
C PRO A 79 7.94 -22.42 10.50
N VAL A 80 7.61 -23.06 9.37
CA VAL A 80 8.14 -22.70 8.05
C VAL A 80 7.63 -21.34 7.58
N TRP A 81 6.43 -20.93 7.99
CA TRP A 81 5.81 -19.63 7.67
C TRP A 81 6.14 -18.53 8.69
N GLY A 82 6.95 -18.84 9.71
CA GLY A 82 7.37 -17.89 10.72
C GLY A 82 8.12 -16.66 10.15
N PRO A 83 8.28 -15.59 10.94
CA PRO A 83 8.82 -14.30 10.48
C PRO A 83 10.27 -14.34 9.97
N ARG A 84 10.97 -15.48 10.08
CA ARG A 84 12.37 -15.62 9.66
C ARG A 84 12.58 -17.03 9.08
N LEU A 85 12.82 -17.14 7.77
CA LEU A 85 13.44 -18.33 7.21
C LEU A 85 14.81 -18.50 7.88
N THR A 86 15.06 -19.66 8.47
CA THR A 86 16.35 -19.95 9.11
C THR A 86 17.46 -20.01 8.06
N THR A 87 18.71 -19.75 8.45
CA THR A 87 19.87 -19.77 7.55
C THR A 87 19.98 -21.09 6.76
N SER A 88 19.63 -22.22 7.39
CA SER A 88 19.59 -23.54 6.75
C SER A 88 18.60 -23.66 5.58
N GLN A 89 17.49 -22.91 5.60
CA GLN A 89 16.49 -22.93 4.53
C GLN A 89 16.93 -22.13 3.29
N ARG A 90 17.92 -21.23 3.43
CA ARG A 90 18.51 -20.49 2.30
C ARG A 90 19.48 -21.34 1.47
N GLU A 91 20.15 -22.31 2.10
CA GLU A 91 21.14 -23.17 1.44
C GLU A 91 20.48 -24.15 0.46
N VAL A 92 19.28 -24.66 0.79
CA VAL A 92 18.51 -25.57 -0.09
C VAL A 92 18.11 -24.89 -1.40
N VAL A 93 17.79 -23.59 -1.38
CA VAL A 93 17.46 -22.82 -2.59
C VAL A 93 18.70 -22.57 -3.47
N SER A 94 19.89 -22.56 -2.87
CA SER A 94 21.14 -22.22 -3.55
C SER A 94 21.75 -23.41 -4.31
N GLN A 95 21.40 -24.64 -3.94
CA GLN A 95 21.99 -25.85 -4.50
C GLN A 95 21.29 -26.36 -5.78
N GLY A 96 20.11 -25.82 -6.13
CA GLY A 96 19.32 -26.27 -7.28
C GLY A 96 19.63 -25.62 -8.63
N THR A 97 20.68 -24.77 -8.75
CA THR A 97 20.88 -23.91 -9.94
C THR A 97 22.24 -24.06 -10.63
N GLN A 98 22.99 -25.12 -10.35
CA GLN A 98 24.21 -25.43 -11.10
C GLN A 98 24.13 -26.83 -11.70
N GLU A 99 23.64 -26.93 -12.94
CA GLU A 99 24.17 -27.88 -13.93
C GLU A 99 23.64 -27.58 -15.34
N GLN A 100 24.55 -27.70 -16.32
CA GLN A 100 24.40 -27.68 -17.79
C GLN A 100 24.26 -26.35 -18.54
N GLU A 101 25.42 -25.77 -18.90
CA GLU A 101 25.62 -25.16 -20.23
C GLU A 101 27.04 -25.44 -20.74
N THR A 102 27.19 -26.43 -21.62
CA THR A 102 28.30 -26.52 -22.57
C THR A 102 27.78 -27.19 -23.83
N SER A 103 27.70 -26.46 -24.95
CA SER A 103 28.06 -26.87 -26.33
C SER A 103 27.47 -25.91 -27.39
N THR A 104 28.32 -25.08 -27.99
CA THR A 104 28.22 -24.53 -29.37
C THR A 104 29.27 -25.33 -30.20
N PRO A 105 29.36 -25.34 -31.55
CA PRO A 105 28.78 -24.41 -32.56
C PRO A 105 28.34 -25.04 -33.91
N GLN A 106 27.79 -24.24 -34.85
CA GLN A 106 28.44 -23.95 -36.16
C GLN A 106 27.60 -23.05 -37.11
N ASN A 107 28.32 -22.10 -37.72
CA ASN A 107 27.97 -21.19 -38.81
C ASN A 107 27.81 -21.91 -40.15
N ILE A 108 26.84 -21.49 -40.96
CA ILE A 108 26.85 -21.64 -42.43
C ILE A 108 26.37 -20.34 -43.08
N THR A 109 27.23 -19.81 -43.95
CA THR A 109 27.03 -18.70 -44.90
C THR A 109 26.58 -19.19 -46.28
N SER A 110 25.70 -18.45 -46.98
CA SER A 110 25.60 -18.26 -48.45
C SER A 110 24.27 -17.55 -48.76
N ASP A 111 24.21 -16.33 -49.30
CA ASP A 111 24.31 -15.90 -50.71
C ASP A 111 22.93 -15.62 -51.36
N GLN A 112 22.81 -14.41 -51.94
CA GLN A 112 22.07 -14.00 -53.16
C GLN A 112 20.53 -14.29 -53.22
N ASP A 113 19.65 -13.55 -53.92
CA ASP A 113 19.73 -12.51 -54.94
C ASP A 113 18.35 -11.82 -55.07
N ASP A 114 18.32 -10.75 -55.88
CA ASP A 114 17.19 -10.24 -56.68
C ASP A 114 16.00 -9.46 -56.07
N THR A 115 16.05 -8.15 -56.35
CA THR A 115 14.91 -7.23 -56.57
C THR A 115 14.03 -7.66 -57.76
N PRO A 116 12.74 -7.29 -57.77
CA PRO A 116 12.39 -6.18 -58.66
C PRO A 116 11.30 -5.20 -58.15
N ASP A 117 11.54 -3.96 -58.58
CA ASP A 117 10.68 -2.80 -58.77
C ASP A 117 9.16 -3.03 -58.86
N MET A 118 8.38 -2.29 -58.05
CA MET A 118 7.06 -1.78 -58.44
C MET A 118 6.66 -0.55 -57.60
N ARG A 119 6.69 0.61 -58.28
CA ARG A 119 5.93 1.82 -57.93
C ARG A 119 4.44 1.56 -58.19
N PRO A 120 3.51 2.17 -57.40
CA PRO A 120 3.00 3.46 -57.84
C PRO A 120 2.70 4.48 -56.72
N SER A 121 2.72 5.74 -57.11
CA SER A 121 2.20 6.90 -56.39
C SER A 121 0.74 6.72 -55.95
N ALA A 122 0.42 7.12 -54.72
CA ALA A 122 -0.85 7.79 -54.41
C ALA A 122 -0.75 8.57 -53.09
N THR A 123 -0.90 9.88 -53.23
CA THR A 123 -1.15 10.87 -52.19
C THR A 123 -2.36 10.46 -51.34
N TYR A 124 -2.14 10.04 -50.09
CA TYR A 124 -3.22 9.93 -49.10
C TYR A 124 -3.51 11.32 -48.53
N MET A 125 -4.48 11.99 -49.15
CA MET A 125 -5.20 13.09 -48.53
C MET A 125 -5.91 12.56 -47.28
N ALA A 126 -5.67 13.20 -46.14
CA ALA A 126 -6.45 13.03 -44.93
C ALA A 126 -7.90 13.42 -45.21
N ASN A 127 -8.73 12.44 -45.57
CA ASN A 127 -10.16 12.62 -45.67
C ASN A 127 -10.73 12.74 -44.26
N THR A 128 -10.94 13.98 -43.81
CA THR A 128 -11.89 14.28 -42.75
C THR A 128 -13.26 13.76 -43.18
N THR A 129 -13.65 12.60 -42.67
CA THR A 129 -14.94 11.96 -42.95
C THR A 129 -16.07 12.86 -42.44
N THR A 130 -16.61 13.69 -43.33
CA THR A 130 -17.79 14.50 -43.07
C THR A 130 -18.97 13.58 -42.80
N LEU A 131 -19.56 13.69 -41.61
CA LEU A 131 -20.76 12.98 -41.17
C LEU A 131 -21.81 12.94 -42.28
N VAL A 132 -22.34 11.75 -42.59
CA VAL A 132 -23.49 11.62 -43.49
C VAL A 132 -24.68 12.34 -42.83
N ARG A 133 -25.11 13.44 -43.44
CA ARG A 133 -26.29 14.21 -43.02
C ARG A 133 -27.45 13.86 -43.94
N CYS A 134 -28.58 13.45 -43.38
CA CYS A 134 -29.84 13.31 -44.12
C CYS A 134 -30.83 14.34 -43.56
N GLY A 135 -31.02 15.43 -44.30
CA GLY A 135 -31.61 16.66 -43.76
C GLY A 135 -30.73 17.28 -42.68
N ASN A 136 -31.26 18.26 -41.93
CA ASN A 136 -30.52 18.98 -40.90
C ASN A 136 -30.18 18.13 -39.65
N LYS A 137 -30.21 16.80 -39.74
CA LYS A 137 -29.98 15.86 -38.64
C LYS A 137 -28.78 14.97 -38.99
N ALA A 138 -27.88 14.78 -38.01
CA ALA A 138 -26.73 13.89 -38.14
C ALA A 138 -27.18 12.42 -38.01
N CYS A 139 -26.57 11.53 -38.79
CA CYS A 139 -26.80 10.09 -38.65
C CYS A 139 -26.40 9.62 -37.24
N TYR A 140 -27.32 8.91 -36.56
CA TYR A 140 -27.11 8.38 -35.21
C TYR A 140 -25.89 7.45 -35.14
N TRP A 141 -25.73 6.55 -36.11
CA TRP A 141 -24.60 5.61 -36.15
C TRP A 141 -23.26 6.31 -36.35
N CYS A 142 -23.17 7.28 -37.27
CA CYS A 142 -21.94 8.05 -37.44
C CYS A 142 -21.63 8.95 -36.23
N HIS A 143 -22.65 9.40 -35.49
CA HIS A 143 -22.45 10.11 -34.22
C HIS A 143 -21.94 9.18 -33.12
N LYS A 144 -22.46 7.95 -33.05
CA LYS A 144 -22.06 6.92 -32.09
C LYS A 144 -20.65 6.39 -32.37
N GLU A 145 -20.34 6.04 -33.62
CA GLU A 145 -19.00 5.64 -34.05
C GLU A 145 -17.97 6.74 -33.82
N ARG A 146 -18.36 8.02 -33.95
CA ARG A 146 -17.49 9.14 -33.60
C ARG A 146 -17.33 9.30 -32.09
N GLN A 147 -18.36 9.04 -31.29
CA GLN A 147 -18.24 9.03 -29.82
C GLN A 147 -17.34 7.88 -29.36
N GLU A 148 -17.48 6.69 -29.96
CA GLU A 148 -16.64 5.52 -29.71
C GLU A 148 -15.19 5.77 -30.20
N ALA A 149 -15.00 6.39 -31.36
CA ALA A 149 -13.66 6.78 -31.87
C ALA A 149 -13.01 7.95 -31.11
N LEU A 150 -13.80 8.85 -30.50
CA LEU A 150 -13.30 9.89 -29.60
C LEU A 150 -13.12 9.39 -28.15
N GLN A 151 -13.75 8.27 -27.78
CA GLN A 151 -13.51 7.56 -26.53
C GLN A 151 -12.20 6.75 -26.56
N ASP A 152 -11.72 6.39 -27.75
CA ASP A 152 -10.46 5.66 -27.94
C ASP A 152 -9.22 6.56 -27.77
N ASP A 153 -9.38 7.88 -27.84
CA ASP A 153 -8.36 8.85 -27.43
C ASP A 153 -8.39 9.04 -25.91
N PHE A 154 -8.03 7.99 -25.18
CA PHE A 154 -7.78 8.04 -23.73
C PHE A 154 -6.58 8.96 -23.46
N ASN A 155 -6.84 10.25 -23.25
CA ASN A 155 -5.80 11.23 -22.95
C ASN A 155 -5.52 11.29 -21.44
N VAL A 156 -4.40 10.69 -21.02
CA VAL A 156 -3.93 10.69 -19.63
C VAL A 156 -3.86 12.11 -19.05
N SER A 157 -3.52 13.11 -19.88
CA SER A 157 -3.43 14.50 -19.45
C SER A 157 -4.78 15.11 -19.00
N ASP A 158 -5.91 14.69 -19.59
CA ASP A 158 -7.24 15.22 -19.23
C ASP A 158 -7.73 14.69 -17.86
N MET A 159 -7.14 13.59 -17.40
CA MET A 159 -7.46 12.96 -16.11
C MET A 159 -6.80 13.65 -14.92
N ALA A 160 -5.60 14.18 -15.12
CA ALA A 160 -4.76 14.71 -14.05
C ALA A 160 -5.29 16.03 -13.45
N TYR A 161 -6.08 16.82 -14.20
CA TYR A 161 -6.39 18.21 -13.83
C TYR A 161 -7.88 18.52 -13.63
N SER A 162 -8.79 17.59 -13.91
CA SER A 162 -10.23 17.89 -13.87
C SER A 162 -10.89 17.59 -12.53
N ALA A 163 -10.21 16.91 -11.59
CA ALA A 163 -10.78 16.57 -10.28
C ALA A 163 -10.57 17.70 -9.29
N GLU A 164 -11.59 18.01 -8.51
CA GLU A 164 -11.39 18.80 -7.30
C GLU A 164 -10.53 17.96 -6.36
N ILE A 165 -9.22 18.23 -6.37
CA ILE A 165 -8.26 17.58 -5.49
C ILE A 165 -8.57 18.08 -4.07
N PRO A 166 -8.74 17.19 -3.09
CA PRO A 166 -9.06 17.60 -1.73
C PRO A 166 -7.92 18.47 -1.18
N PRO A 167 -8.20 19.37 -0.23
CA PRO A 167 -7.19 20.28 0.30
C PRO A 167 -6.04 19.56 1.01
N LEU A 168 -6.24 18.30 1.43
CA LEU A 168 -5.24 17.44 2.02
C LEU A 168 -5.39 16.01 1.49
N LEU A 169 -4.25 15.35 1.30
CA LEU A 169 -4.14 13.93 1.03
C LEU A 169 -3.50 13.21 2.21
N TYR A 170 -3.87 11.94 2.40
CA TYR A 170 -3.34 11.11 3.47
C TYR A 170 -2.63 9.90 2.86
N ARG A 171 -1.40 9.65 3.28
CA ARG A 171 -0.65 8.47 2.89
C ARG A 171 -0.32 7.61 4.09
N TRP A 172 -0.66 6.33 3.96
CA TRP A 172 -0.13 5.30 4.84
C TRP A 172 0.98 4.53 4.14
N ALA A 173 2.06 4.25 4.86
CA ALA A 173 3.15 3.40 4.39
C ALA A 173 3.72 2.55 5.52
N ASN A 174 4.21 1.36 5.19
CA ASN A 174 4.90 0.45 6.10
C ASN A 174 6.10 -0.22 5.38
N VAL A 175 6.74 -1.18 6.04
CA VAL A 175 7.89 -1.93 5.47
C VAL A 175 7.57 -2.70 4.19
N ASP A 176 6.29 -3.03 3.95
CA ASP A 176 5.82 -3.73 2.75
C ASP A 176 5.35 -2.78 1.65
N SER A 177 5.39 -1.46 1.91
CA SER A 177 5.00 -0.47 0.93
C SER A 177 6.12 -0.26 -0.08
N GLN A 178 5.78 -0.38 -1.37
CA GLN A 178 6.74 -0.22 -2.46
C GLN A 178 7.28 1.22 -2.55
N GLY A 179 8.47 1.35 -3.14
CA GLY A 179 9.15 2.62 -3.35
C GLY A 179 9.82 3.17 -2.09
N ILE A 180 10.24 4.43 -2.16
CA ILE A 180 10.88 5.13 -1.04
C ILE A 180 9.78 5.74 -0.19
N ASN A 181 9.72 5.36 1.09
CA ASN A 181 8.72 5.83 2.05
C ASN A 181 9.43 6.45 3.25
N SER A 182 9.65 7.77 3.22
CA SER A 182 10.31 8.50 4.30
C SER A 182 9.49 9.72 4.73
N LYS A 183 9.73 10.22 5.95
CA LYS A 183 9.09 11.45 6.45
C LYS A 183 9.41 12.71 5.63
N ARG A 184 10.39 12.64 4.72
CA ARG A 184 10.87 13.79 3.93
C ARG A 184 10.66 13.60 2.43
N LEU A 185 10.29 12.42 1.99
CA LEU A 185 10.22 12.08 0.58
C LEU A 185 9.45 10.79 0.41
N PHE A 186 8.50 10.81 -0.50
CA PHE A 186 7.93 9.60 -1.09
C PHE A 186 8.31 9.50 -2.56
N VAL A 187 8.72 8.31 -2.99
CA VAL A 187 8.92 7.97 -4.41
C VAL A 187 8.15 6.69 -4.70
N ALA A 188 7.35 6.69 -5.77
CA ALA A 188 6.61 5.52 -6.21
C ALA A 188 7.58 4.39 -6.59
N GLY A 189 7.22 3.14 -6.30
CA GLY A 189 8.03 1.95 -6.63
C GLY A 189 8.26 1.76 -8.14
N LEU A 190 7.47 2.42 -8.97
CA LEU A 190 7.64 2.48 -10.42
C LEU A 190 8.95 3.16 -10.86
N GLY A 191 9.56 3.97 -9.99
CA GLY A 191 10.80 4.67 -10.24
C GLY A 191 12.06 3.89 -9.84
N ASP A 192 12.11 2.59 -10.13
CA ASP A 192 13.17 1.67 -9.67
C ASP A 192 14.60 2.10 -10.11
N ASN A 193 14.72 3.04 -11.05
CA ASN A 193 15.98 3.61 -11.53
C ASN A 193 16.14 5.13 -11.33
N LEU A 194 15.29 5.80 -10.54
CA LEU A 194 15.29 7.27 -10.34
C LEU A 194 15.12 8.12 -11.62
N ASN A 195 14.94 7.48 -12.78
CA ASN A 195 14.61 8.18 -14.02
C ASN A 195 13.11 8.45 -14.04
N TYR A 196 12.76 9.72 -13.91
CA TYR A 196 11.40 10.19 -14.14
C TYR A 196 10.98 9.86 -15.56
N PHE A 197 9.74 9.41 -15.71
CA PHE A 197 9.05 9.36 -16.99
C PHE A 197 7.65 9.93 -16.80
N ALA A 198 7.18 10.70 -17.77
CA ALA A 198 5.84 11.27 -17.71
C ALA A 198 4.79 10.15 -17.87
N PRO A 199 3.59 10.28 -17.28
CA PRO A 199 2.49 9.33 -17.48
C PRO A 199 2.17 9.09 -18.97
N GLU A 200 2.39 10.10 -19.81
CA GLU A 200 2.15 10.07 -21.26
C GLU A 200 3.20 9.27 -22.03
N GLU A 201 4.34 8.94 -21.41
CA GLU A 201 5.42 8.16 -22.03
C GLU A 201 5.14 6.64 -22.01
N ILE A 202 4.14 6.20 -21.24
CA ILE A 202 3.71 4.80 -21.22
C ILE A 202 2.38 4.62 -21.95
N SER A 203 2.14 3.41 -22.46
CA SER A 203 0.87 3.13 -23.10
C SER A 203 -0.28 3.20 -22.08
N THR A 204 -1.46 3.55 -22.57
CA THR A 204 -2.70 3.53 -21.80
C THR A 204 -2.90 2.21 -21.06
N ASP A 205 -2.63 1.08 -21.71
CA ASP A 205 -2.78 -0.24 -21.08
C ASP A 205 -1.71 -0.50 -20.01
N GLN A 206 -0.47 -0.03 -20.20
CA GLN A 206 0.55 -0.08 -19.14
C GLN A 206 0.15 0.76 -17.92
N PHE A 207 -0.38 1.98 -18.15
CA PHE A 207 -0.88 2.84 -17.09
C PHE A 207 -2.03 2.16 -16.32
N LYS A 208 -3.02 1.61 -17.03
CA LYS A 208 -4.11 0.81 -16.45
C LYS A 208 -3.58 -0.31 -15.57
N ASP A 209 -2.65 -1.09 -16.10
CA ASP A 209 -2.02 -2.20 -15.41
C ASP A 209 -1.34 -1.76 -14.10
N HIS A 210 -0.69 -0.60 -14.11
CA HIS A 210 -0.06 -0.03 -12.92
C HIS A 210 -1.08 0.39 -11.86
N VAL A 211 -2.16 1.05 -12.28
CA VAL A 211 -3.27 1.44 -11.39
C VAL A 211 -3.92 0.20 -10.79
N LEU A 212 -4.37 -0.75 -11.61
CA LEU A 212 -5.09 -1.95 -11.17
C LEU A 212 -4.26 -2.83 -10.22
N LYS A 213 -2.93 -2.89 -10.42
CA LYS A 213 -2.03 -3.58 -9.47
C LYS A 213 -2.00 -2.92 -8.09
N HIS A 214 -2.12 -1.59 -8.01
CA HIS A 214 -2.15 -0.86 -6.74
C HIS A 214 -3.48 -0.98 -6.01
N LEU A 215 -4.60 -1.07 -6.74
CA LEU A 215 -5.95 -1.16 -6.18
C LEU A 215 -6.27 -2.49 -5.47
N ASN A 216 -5.43 -3.51 -5.67
CA ASN A 216 -5.63 -4.84 -5.10
C ASN A 216 -4.98 -5.05 -3.72
N ILE A 217 -4.37 -4.02 -3.12
CA ILE A 217 -3.64 -4.18 -1.86
C ILE A 217 -4.50 -3.69 -0.69
N GLU A 218 -5.13 -4.62 0.02
CA GLU A 218 -5.74 -4.34 1.32
C GLU A 218 -4.67 -3.86 2.29
N LYS A 219 -4.74 -2.58 2.68
CA LYS A 219 -3.75 -1.94 3.54
C LYS A 219 -4.45 -1.24 4.70
N ARG A 220 -4.21 -1.71 5.93
CA ARG A 220 -4.72 -1.12 7.16
C ARG A 220 -3.60 -0.70 8.08
N ALA A 221 -3.65 0.55 8.53
CA ALA A 221 -2.57 1.14 9.30
C ALA A 221 -2.36 0.52 10.69
N LEU A 222 -3.43 0.02 11.29
CA LEU A 222 -3.44 -0.44 12.68
C LEU A 222 -3.21 -1.94 12.84
N TRP A 223 -3.19 -2.74 11.76
CA TRP A 223 -3.11 -4.20 11.88
C TRP A 223 -1.73 -4.76 12.19
N ASN A 224 -0.65 -4.02 11.90
CA ASN A 224 0.71 -4.49 12.11
C ASN A 224 1.47 -3.75 13.21
N GLU A 225 0.82 -2.81 13.92
CA GLU A 225 1.23 -1.99 15.09
C GLU A 225 2.61 -1.28 15.03
N GLU A 226 3.65 -1.88 14.45
CA GLU A 226 4.99 -1.35 14.26
C GLU A 226 5.31 -1.07 12.77
N GLY A 227 6.06 0.00 12.53
CA GLY A 227 6.60 0.34 11.20
C GLY A 227 5.67 1.13 10.28
N ALA A 228 4.39 1.29 10.64
CA ALA A 228 3.45 2.13 9.91
C ALA A 228 3.73 3.64 10.14
N ILE A 229 3.83 4.39 9.06
CA ILE A 229 3.92 5.86 9.01
C ILE A 229 2.65 6.39 8.36
N ILE A 230 2.06 7.40 9.01
CA ILE A 230 0.94 8.19 8.47
C ILE A 230 1.51 9.55 8.12
N SER A 231 1.23 10.02 6.91
CA SER A 231 1.66 11.33 6.43
C SER A 231 0.50 12.13 5.88
N ILE A 232 0.46 13.40 6.26
CA ILE A 232 -0.47 14.39 5.75
C ILE A 232 0.26 15.17 4.67
N ILE A 233 -0.38 15.32 3.51
CA ILE A 233 0.23 15.84 2.30
C ILE A 233 -0.63 17.00 1.79
N ASP A 234 0.00 18.14 1.54
CA ASP A 234 -0.61 19.27 0.85
C ASP A 234 -0.42 19.07 -0.67
N PRO A 235 -1.48 18.77 -1.43
CA PRO A 235 -1.36 18.52 -2.86
C PRO A 235 -1.01 19.78 -3.66
N LYS A 236 -1.18 20.99 -3.10
CA LYS A 236 -0.83 22.24 -3.79
C LYS A 236 0.67 22.40 -4.00
N GLU A 237 1.46 21.76 -3.14
CA GLU A 237 2.92 21.76 -3.17
C GLU A 237 3.49 20.62 -4.03
N ILE A 238 2.63 19.91 -4.76
CA ILE A 238 3.02 18.80 -5.65
C ILE A 238 3.00 19.27 -7.10
N GLU A 239 4.16 19.23 -7.74
CA GLU A 239 4.30 19.55 -9.17
C GLU A 239 3.89 18.39 -10.08
N ASN A 240 3.92 17.15 -9.58
CA ASN A 240 3.61 15.97 -10.38
C ASN A 240 2.10 15.78 -10.58
N PRO A 241 1.69 15.10 -11.68
CA PRO A 241 0.29 14.74 -11.91
C PRO A 241 -0.33 13.95 -10.74
N ILE A 242 -1.58 14.31 -10.41
CA ILE A 242 -2.39 13.64 -9.39
C ILE A 242 -3.66 13.14 -10.06
N PHE A 243 -3.94 11.84 -9.95
CA PHE A 243 -5.09 11.21 -10.60
C PHE A 243 -6.08 10.71 -9.55
N SER A 244 -7.36 11.02 -9.72
CA SER A 244 -8.43 10.42 -8.91
C SER A 244 -8.66 8.97 -9.33
N ALA A 245 -8.58 8.04 -8.38
CA ALA A 245 -8.83 6.62 -8.65
C ALA A 245 -10.26 6.39 -9.16
N GLU A 246 -11.25 7.05 -8.56
CA GLU A 246 -12.65 7.00 -9.05
C GLU A 246 -12.76 7.40 -10.53
N LYS A 247 -12.12 8.51 -10.92
CA LYS A 247 -12.17 8.96 -12.32
C LYS A 247 -11.47 7.98 -13.24
N ILE A 248 -10.32 7.44 -12.83
CA ILE A 248 -9.64 6.39 -13.59
C ILE A 248 -10.60 5.23 -13.82
N LEU A 249 -11.15 4.63 -12.76
CA LEU A 249 -12.04 3.48 -12.86
C LEU A 249 -13.27 3.74 -13.74
N ARG A 250 -13.90 4.91 -13.59
CA ARG A 250 -15.06 5.30 -14.41
C ARG A 250 -14.71 5.37 -15.89
N GLN A 251 -13.54 5.90 -16.24
CA GLN A 251 -13.10 6.00 -17.63
C GLN A 251 -12.62 4.67 -18.20
N LEU A 252 -12.01 3.81 -17.37
CA LEU A 252 -11.62 2.46 -17.77
C LEU A 252 -12.82 1.55 -18.02
N GLY A 253 -14.00 1.89 -17.49
CA GLY A 253 -15.16 1.01 -17.52
C GLY A 253 -14.99 -0.24 -16.64
N GLU A 254 -13.94 -0.29 -15.83
CA GLU A 254 -13.59 -1.42 -14.99
C GLU A 254 -13.91 -1.13 -13.52
N ARG A 255 -14.47 -2.13 -12.84
CA ARG A 255 -14.60 -2.15 -11.38
C ARG A 255 -13.95 -3.43 -10.87
N PRO A 256 -12.71 -3.39 -10.37
CA PRO A 256 -11.93 -4.57 -9.99
C PRO A 256 -12.69 -5.56 -9.12
N HIS A 257 -13.59 -5.05 -8.25
CA HIS A 257 -14.36 -5.86 -7.31
C HIS A 257 -15.86 -5.58 -7.32
N GLY A 258 -16.39 -4.87 -8.32
CA GLY A 258 -17.81 -4.47 -8.42
C GLY A 258 -18.28 -3.42 -7.38
N TRP A 259 -17.85 -3.54 -6.13
CA TRP A 259 -18.14 -2.64 -5.01
C TRP A 259 -17.10 -1.54 -4.81
N TYR A 260 -15.88 -1.72 -5.31
CA TYR A 260 -14.82 -0.73 -5.18
C TYR A 260 -15.01 0.41 -6.18
N THR A 261 -15.10 1.64 -5.68
CA THR A 261 -15.40 2.84 -6.48
C THR A 261 -14.22 3.82 -6.59
N GLY A 262 -13.13 3.62 -5.84
CA GLY A 262 -11.99 4.53 -5.79
C GLY A 262 -12.28 5.93 -5.25
N VAL A 263 -13.46 6.14 -4.65
CA VAL A 263 -13.86 7.43 -4.08
C VAL A 263 -12.91 7.78 -2.93
N GLY A 264 -12.32 8.98 -3.00
CA GLY A 264 -11.38 9.48 -1.99
C GLY A 264 -9.95 8.95 -2.11
N GLU A 265 -9.65 8.14 -3.12
CA GLU A 265 -8.30 7.64 -3.38
C GLU A 265 -7.66 8.35 -4.56
N TYR A 266 -6.35 8.63 -4.43
CA TYR A 266 -5.59 9.41 -5.38
C TYR A 266 -4.23 8.76 -5.66
N LEU A 267 -3.87 8.71 -6.94
CA LEU A 267 -2.55 8.31 -7.40
C LEU A 267 -1.71 9.57 -7.65
N ILE A 268 -0.66 9.77 -6.86
CA ILE A 268 0.34 10.80 -7.13
C ILE A 268 1.44 10.17 -7.99
N TRP A 269 1.69 10.73 -9.17
CA TRP A 269 2.74 10.22 -10.03
C TRP A 269 4.12 10.56 -9.49
N TRP A 270 5.05 9.61 -9.62
CA TRP A 270 6.47 9.78 -9.30
C TRP A 270 6.83 10.06 -7.84
N LYS A 271 6.76 11.31 -7.37
CA LYS A 271 7.28 11.71 -6.05
C LYS A 271 6.35 12.67 -5.29
N VAL A 272 6.42 12.61 -3.96
CA VAL A 272 5.91 13.64 -3.05
C VAL A 272 7.12 14.31 -2.39
N PRO A 273 7.44 15.57 -2.72
CA PRO A 273 8.58 16.27 -2.16
C PRO A 273 8.38 16.59 -0.67
N SER A 274 9.46 16.91 0.04
CA SER A 274 9.38 17.30 1.45
C SER A 274 8.49 18.51 1.71
N SER A 275 8.45 19.48 0.77
CA SER A 275 7.62 20.68 0.86
C SER A 275 6.13 20.36 0.91
N ALA A 276 5.71 19.27 0.26
CA ALA A 276 4.33 18.83 0.26
C ALA A 276 3.95 17.98 1.48
N ILE A 277 4.91 17.55 2.30
CA ILE A 277 4.62 16.74 3.48
C ILE A 277 4.41 17.69 4.68
N VAL A 278 3.15 17.89 5.05
CA VAL A 278 2.76 18.71 6.20
C VAL A 278 3.34 18.15 7.49
N CYS A 279 3.13 16.86 7.73
CA CYS A 279 3.75 16.14 8.84
C CYS A 279 3.72 14.62 8.61
N SER A 280 4.57 13.89 9.35
CA SER A 280 4.60 12.43 9.37
C SER A 280 4.84 11.88 10.78
N PHE A 281 3.93 11.04 11.25
CA PHE A 281 3.99 10.40 12.57
C PHE A 281 3.80 8.88 12.45
N LYS A 282 4.26 8.14 13.45
CA LYS A 282 4.13 6.67 13.45
C LYS A 282 2.78 6.26 14.01
N ALA A 283 2.23 5.13 13.56
CA ALA A 283 1.03 4.56 14.19
C ALA A 283 1.26 4.24 15.67
N SER A 284 2.47 3.78 16.04
CA SER A 284 2.86 3.53 17.42
C SER A 284 2.91 4.81 18.28
N GLU A 285 3.18 5.97 17.67
CA GLU A 285 3.15 7.27 18.35
C GLU A 285 1.70 7.66 18.71
N VAL A 286 0.75 7.43 17.80
CA VAL A 286 -0.69 7.61 18.07
C VAL A 286 -1.15 6.71 19.21
N LEU A 287 -0.73 5.44 19.22
CA LEU A 287 -1.05 4.50 20.30
C LEU A 287 -0.46 4.93 21.64
N GLN A 288 0.79 5.40 21.66
CA GLN A 288 1.44 5.93 22.87
C GLN A 288 0.74 7.18 23.41
N ILE A 289 0.35 8.10 22.52
CA ILE A 289 -0.43 9.30 22.88
C ILE A 289 -1.76 8.88 23.49
N ALA A 290 -2.51 7.98 22.85
CA ALA A 290 -3.78 7.49 23.37
C ALA A 290 -3.63 6.81 24.74
N ALA A 291 -2.59 5.99 24.93
CA ALA A 291 -2.31 5.36 26.22
C ALA A 291 -1.96 6.36 27.32
N LYS A 292 -1.28 7.46 26.97
CA LYS A 292 -0.89 8.52 27.92
C LYS A 292 -2.05 9.47 28.26
N PHE A 293 -2.97 9.70 27.31
CA PHE A 293 -4.05 10.67 27.42
C PHE A 293 -5.41 10.00 27.18
N PRO A 294 -6.08 9.52 28.26
CA PRO A 294 -7.32 8.74 28.12
C PRO A 294 -8.43 9.45 27.34
N HIS A 295 -8.58 10.77 27.49
CA HIS A 295 -9.56 11.57 26.75
C HIS A 295 -9.30 11.56 25.22
N ILE A 296 -8.03 11.59 24.79
CA ILE A 296 -7.68 11.42 23.37
C ILE A 296 -8.03 10.01 22.91
N SER A 297 -7.70 8.98 23.71
CA SER A 297 -8.04 7.59 23.39
C SER A 297 -9.54 7.38 23.20
N GLU A 298 -10.35 8.01 24.05
CA GLU A 298 -11.80 7.91 24.01
C GLU A 298 -12.38 8.48 22.71
N VAL A 299 -11.92 9.66 22.29
CA VAL A 299 -12.35 10.32 21.05
C VAL A 299 -11.87 9.55 19.81
N LEU A 300 -10.62 9.09 19.80
CA LEU A 300 -10.04 8.37 18.65
C LEU A 300 -10.63 6.97 18.46
N GLN A 301 -11.16 6.34 19.51
CA GLN A 301 -11.81 5.02 19.43
C GLN A 301 -10.95 3.93 18.75
N LEU A 302 -9.62 3.97 18.94
CA LEU A 302 -8.64 3.08 18.27
C LEU A 302 -8.97 1.58 18.40
N PRO A 303 -9.44 1.05 19.56
CA PRO A 303 -9.83 -0.35 19.66
C PRO A 303 -10.98 -0.75 18.73
N LYS A 304 -11.95 0.16 18.49
CA LYS A 304 -13.06 -0.10 17.56
C LYS A 304 -12.58 -0.13 16.11
N LEU A 305 -11.62 0.73 15.76
CA LEU A 305 -10.99 0.75 14.43
C LEU A 305 -10.17 -0.52 14.17
N ALA A 306 -9.37 -0.94 15.15
CA ALA A 306 -8.50 -2.11 15.03
C ALA A 306 -9.30 -3.42 14.91
N SER A 307 -10.42 -3.54 15.64
CA SER A 307 -11.26 -4.74 15.67
C SER A 307 -12.23 -4.88 14.49
N ALA A 308 -12.47 -3.84 13.71
CA ALA A 308 -13.35 -3.92 12.55
C ALA A 308 -12.64 -4.63 11.39
N GLU A 309 -13.33 -5.50 10.65
CA GLU A 309 -12.77 -6.15 9.45
C GLU A 309 -12.79 -5.20 8.24
N THR A 310 -13.88 -4.43 8.10
CA THR A 310 -14.10 -3.50 6.97
C THR A 310 -14.43 -2.09 7.45
N SER A 311 -14.18 -1.09 6.60
CA SER A 311 -14.46 0.32 6.91
C SER A 311 -15.88 0.76 6.52
N GLY A 312 -16.81 -0.20 6.46
CA GLY A 312 -18.16 -0.01 5.95
C GLY A 312 -19.14 0.60 6.96
N ALA A 313 -20.43 0.53 6.61
CA ALA A 313 -21.53 1.04 7.42
C ALA A 313 -21.55 0.52 8.88
N PRO A 314 -21.20 -0.74 9.19
CA PRO A 314 -21.14 -1.22 10.57
C PRO A 314 -20.12 -0.47 11.42
N LEU A 315 -18.92 -0.19 10.89
CA LEU A 315 -17.90 0.58 11.60
C LEU A 315 -18.34 2.03 11.78
N ARG A 316 -18.86 2.67 10.72
CA ARG A 316 -19.33 4.06 10.77
C ARG A 316 -20.38 4.26 11.87
N ARG A 317 -21.34 3.34 11.98
CA ARG A 317 -22.36 3.34 13.04
C ARG A 317 -21.76 3.21 14.45
N LYS A 318 -20.72 2.39 14.62
CA LYS A 318 -20.03 2.25 15.91
C LYS A 318 -19.20 3.48 16.28
N LEU A 319 -18.63 4.17 15.29
CA LEU A 319 -17.86 5.41 15.49
C LEU A 319 -18.76 6.60 15.80
N SER A 320 -19.93 6.69 15.13
CA SER A 320 -20.91 7.76 15.36
C SER A 320 -21.56 7.72 16.74
N GLN A 321 -21.50 6.56 17.40
CA GLN A 321 -21.91 6.37 18.80
C GLN A 321 -20.78 6.68 19.80
N GLY A 322 -19.65 7.18 19.32
CA GLY A 322 -18.54 7.60 20.16
C GLY A 322 -18.82 8.88 20.95
N PRO A 323 -17.92 9.25 21.86
CA PRO A 323 -18.10 10.43 22.72
C PRO A 323 -17.92 11.76 21.98
N GLY A 324 -17.25 11.77 20.83
CA GLY A 324 -16.93 12.98 20.08
C GLY A 324 -18.16 13.66 19.47
N LYS A 325 -18.20 14.99 19.59
CA LYS A 325 -19.27 15.87 19.09
C LYS A 325 -18.68 17.07 18.37
N LEU A 326 -19.51 17.82 17.64
CA LEU A 326 -19.10 19.08 17.03
C LEU A 326 -19.10 20.24 18.04
N ASP A 327 -18.34 20.13 19.13
CA ASP A 327 -18.29 21.12 20.22
C ASP A 327 -16.87 21.52 20.62
N LYS A 328 -16.78 22.52 21.50
CA LYS A 328 -15.51 23.09 21.99
C LYS A 328 -14.65 22.06 22.72
N GLU A 329 -15.26 21.20 23.53
CA GLU A 329 -14.53 20.19 24.31
C GLU A 329 -13.87 19.16 23.38
N THR A 330 -14.62 18.63 22.41
CA THR A 330 -14.07 17.72 21.40
C THR A 330 -13.01 18.41 20.56
N GLY A 331 -13.24 19.68 20.19
CA GLY A 331 -12.26 20.53 19.51
C GLY A 331 -10.94 20.62 20.27
N LEU A 332 -11.00 20.86 21.58
CA LEU A 332 -9.83 20.93 22.46
C LEU A 332 -9.08 19.60 22.53
N VAL A 333 -9.79 18.48 22.64
CA VAL A 333 -9.18 17.14 22.65
C VAL A 333 -8.49 16.83 21.31
N ILE A 334 -9.17 17.07 20.19
CA ILE A 334 -8.60 16.85 18.85
C ILE A 334 -7.41 17.80 18.62
N GLY A 335 -7.54 19.09 18.94
CA GLY A 335 -6.45 20.06 18.78
C GLY A 335 -5.20 19.64 19.56
N ASN A 336 -5.35 19.14 20.79
CA ASN A 336 -4.23 18.62 21.57
C ASN A 336 -3.59 17.38 20.94
N PHE A 337 -4.42 16.46 20.43
CA PHE A 337 -3.91 15.32 19.68
C PHE A 337 -3.10 15.76 18.44
N LEU A 338 -3.65 16.69 17.65
CA LEU A 338 -3.00 17.20 16.44
C LEU A 338 -1.67 17.89 16.74
N ALA A 339 -1.62 18.71 17.80
CA ALA A 339 -0.38 19.32 18.27
C ALA A 339 0.66 18.27 18.69
N LEU A 340 0.24 17.21 19.40
CA LEU A 340 1.13 16.14 19.87
C LEU A 340 1.73 15.31 18.72
N VAL A 341 0.98 15.08 17.63
CA VAL A 341 1.50 14.38 16.43
C VAL A 341 2.24 15.30 15.46
N GLY A 342 2.37 16.59 15.80
CA GLY A 342 3.13 17.57 15.02
C GLY A 342 2.43 18.11 13.78
N VAL A 343 1.09 18.15 13.77
CA VAL A 343 0.34 18.87 12.73
C VAL A 343 0.51 20.37 12.95
N PRO A 344 0.99 21.15 11.96
CA PRO A 344 1.08 22.60 12.08
C PRO A 344 -0.29 23.25 12.27
N HIS A 345 -0.34 24.35 13.03
CA HIS A 345 -1.59 24.99 13.45
C HIS A 345 -2.45 25.42 12.27
N GLU A 346 -1.83 25.90 11.19
CA GLU A 346 -2.49 26.34 9.96
C GLU A 346 -3.27 25.22 9.23
N TYR A 347 -2.87 23.96 9.42
CA TYR A 347 -3.55 22.79 8.85
C TYR A 347 -4.56 22.16 9.81
N ALA A 348 -4.51 22.51 11.10
CA ALA A 348 -5.32 21.88 12.13
C ALA A 348 -6.83 21.97 11.88
N PRO A 349 -7.41 23.10 11.39
CA PRO A 349 -8.83 23.15 11.03
C PRO A 349 -9.24 22.11 9.96
N LEU A 350 -8.43 21.95 8.91
CA LEU A 350 -8.71 21.02 7.81
C LEU A 350 -8.60 19.56 8.27
N VAL A 351 -7.57 19.24 9.06
CA VAL A 351 -7.39 17.89 9.61
C VAL A 351 -8.48 17.57 10.62
N GLY A 352 -8.82 18.52 11.50
CA GLY A 352 -9.89 18.38 12.49
C GLY A 352 -11.26 18.14 11.84
N GLU A 353 -11.61 18.92 10.82
CA GLU A 353 -12.84 18.70 10.03
C GLU A 353 -12.85 17.31 9.39
N GLY A 354 -11.73 16.89 8.81
CA GLY A 354 -11.55 15.56 8.24
C GLY A 354 -11.79 14.45 9.26
N MET A 355 -11.29 14.61 10.49
CA MET A 355 -11.51 13.67 11.59
C MET A 355 -12.98 13.60 12.02
N VAL A 356 -13.63 14.75 12.23
CA VAL A 356 -15.07 14.82 12.58
C VAL A 356 -15.92 14.07 11.54
N LYS A 357 -15.67 14.31 10.24
CA LYS A 357 -16.37 13.63 9.15
C LYS A 357 -16.06 12.13 9.10
N SER A 358 -14.79 11.76 9.27
CA SER A 358 -14.35 10.36 9.18
C SER A 358 -14.85 9.50 10.34
N TRP A 359 -15.03 10.10 11.53
CA TRP A 359 -15.60 9.46 12.72
C TRP A 359 -17.12 9.55 12.80
N TRP A 360 -17.77 10.24 11.87
CA TRP A 360 -19.22 10.41 11.84
C TRP A 360 -19.76 11.00 13.16
N MET A 361 -19.03 11.97 13.71
CA MET A 361 -19.40 12.60 14.98
C MET A 361 -20.74 13.33 14.87
N ASP A 362 -21.47 13.40 15.98
CA ASP A 362 -22.78 14.06 16.01
C ASP A 362 -22.63 15.57 15.78
N HIS A 363 -23.37 16.07 14.81
CA HIS A 363 -23.40 17.47 14.37
C HIS A 363 -24.78 18.11 14.58
N ARG A 364 -25.74 17.38 15.15
CA ARG A 364 -27.11 17.88 15.32
C ARG A 364 -27.14 19.05 16.32
N GLY A 365 -27.45 20.24 15.81
CA GLY A 365 -27.65 21.45 16.62
C GLY A 365 -26.37 22.13 17.12
N LEU A 366 -25.19 21.71 16.65
CA LEU A 366 -23.91 22.24 17.11
C LEU A 366 -23.17 23.03 16.01
N SER A 367 -22.36 24.00 16.42
CA SER A 367 -21.66 24.91 15.50
C SER A 367 -20.19 24.55 15.31
N TRP A 368 -19.72 24.59 14.05
CA TRP A 368 -18.30 24.49 13.72
C TRP A 368 -17.44 25.52 14.44
N SER A 369 -17.98 26.69 14.76
CA SER A 369 -17.24 27.73 15.47
C SER A 369 -16.77 27.26 16.85
N GLY A 370 -17.63 26.61 17.64
CA GLY A 370 -17.26 26.13 18.97
C GLY A 370 -16.16 25.08 18.89
N PHE A 371 -16.28 24.14 17.96
CA PHE A 371 -15.25 23.14 17.69
C PHE A 371 -13.90 23.78 17.30
N LEU A 372 -13.92 24.73 16.36
CA LEU A 372 -12.71 25.43 15.92
C LEU A 372 -12.09 26.29 17.03
N ASP A 373 -12.89 26.90 17.90
CA ASP A 373 -12.41 27.65 19.06
C ASP A 373 -11.64 26.74 20.03
N GLY A 374 -12.19 25.57 20.35
CA GLY A 374 -11.52 24.58 21.19
C GLY A 374 -10.23 24.05 20.56
N LEU A 375 -10.27 23.78 19.26
CA LEU A 375 -9.10 23.34 18.50
C LEU A 375 -7.99 24.40 18.51
N ASN A 376 -8.33 25.68 18.32
CA ASN A 376 -7.37 26.79 18.40
C ASN A 376 -6.82 26.98 19.82
N GLU A 377 -7.67 26.85 20.84
CA GLU A 377 -7.27 26.95 22.25
C GLU A 377 -6.22 25.89 22.60
N ALA A 378 -6.35 24.66 22.09
CA ALA A 378 -5.37 23.59 22.30
C ALA A 378 -3.96 23.93 21.79
N TYR A 379 -3.86 24.67 20.67
CA TYR A 379 -2.58 25.11 20.12
C TYR A 379 -1.98 26.29 20.89
N GLN A 380 -2.81 27.12 21.52
CA GLN A 380 -2.35 28.22 22.38
C GLN A 380 -1.87 27.72 23.75
N PHE A 381 -2.51 26.67 24.28
CA PHE A 381 -2.23 26.09 25.59
C PHE A 381 -2.01 24.57 25.50
N PRO A 382 -0.86 24.12 24.97
CA PRO A 382 -0.61 22.69 24.77
C PRO A 382 -0.62 21.92 26.09
N ILE A 383 -1.22 20.72 26.11
CA ILE A 383 -1.24 19.84 27.30
C ILE A 383 0.15 19.57 27.91
N SER A 384 1.24 19.66 27.13
CA SER A 384 2.61 19.50 27.68
C SER A 384 2.97 20.56 28.73
N THR A 385 2.21 21.66 28.82
CA THR A 385 2.41 22.74 29.79
C THR A 385 1.56 22.54 31.06
N ILE A 386 0.65 21.56 31.10
CA ILE A 386 -0.21 21.31 32.26
C ILE A 386 0.46 20.23 33.14
N PRO A 387 0.88 20.56 34.37
CA PRO A 387 1.43 19.58 35.30
C PRO A 387 0.41 18.47 35.56
N ALA A 388 0.87 17.22 35.56
CA ALA A 388 0.09 15.97 35.58
C ALA A 388 -0.88 15.79 36.79
N THR A 389 -1.02 16.79 37.65
CA THR A 389 -1.87 16.77 38.84
C THR A 389 -3.23 17.45 38.68
N MET A 390 -3.52 18.12 37.56
CA MET A 390 -4.85 18.71 37.33
C MET A 390 -5.72 17.74 36.52
N SER A 391 -6.58 17.00 37.23
CA SER A 391 -7.67 16.23 36.63
C SER A 391 -8.63 17.18 35.90
N VAL A 392 -8.94 16.88 34.64
CA VAL A 392 -9.81 17.67 33.75
C VAL A 392 -11.23 17.83 34.32
N SER A 393 -11.61 17.01 35.30
CA SER A 393 -12.87 17.17 36.04
C SER A 393 -12.99 18.51 36.79
N ALA A 394 -11.90 19.24 37.05
CA ALA A 394 -11.93 20.49 37.80
C ALA A 394 -12.23 21.75 36.95
N ILE A 395 -12.23 21.66 35.62
CA ILE A 395 -12.45 22.83 34.74
C ILE A 395 -13.95 23.00 34.38
N ALA A 396 -14.79 22.01 34.69
CA ALA A 396 -16.20 21.99 34.30
C ALA A 396 -17.22 22.42 35.38
N GLU A 397 -16.80 22.88 36.57
CA GLU A 397 -17.71 23.20 37.69
C GLU A 397 -17.80 24.70 38.06
N GLN A 398 -17.62 25.61 37.10
CA GLN A 398 -18.01 27.02 37.29
C GLN A 398 -18.91 27.51 36.15
N ASP A 399 -20.17 27.05 36.17
CA ASP A 399 -21.32 27.96 36.03
C ASP A 399 -22.61 27.25 36.49
N GLN A 400 -23.25 27.81 37.53
CA GLN A 400 -24.60 27.50 38.00
C GLN A 400 -25.61 28.14 37.03
N ASP A 401 -26.83 27.66 36.77
CA ASP A 401 -27.94 27.34 37.69
C ASP A 401 -29.09 26.69 36.87
N PRO A 402 -30.01 25.90 37.47
CA PRO A 402 -31.01 25.11 36.77
C PRO A 402 -32.37 25.84 36.67
N THR A 403 -33.00 25.76 35.51
CA THR A 403 -34.46 25.96 35.41
C THR A 403 -35.10 24.76 34.75
N ASP A 404 -35.92 24.08 35.55
CA ASP A 404 -36.91 23.08 35.16
C ASP A 404 -37.76 23.58 33.99
N THR A 405 -37.91 22.76 32.94
CA THR A 405 -39.19 22.67 32.24
C THR A 405 -39.37 21.30 31.61
N ILE A 406 -40.34 20.59 32.18
CA ILE A 406 -40.98 19.38 31.67
C ILE A 406 -41.65 19.70 30.34
N PHE A 407 -41.31 18.98 29.26
CA PHE A 407 -42.27 18.67 28.20
C PHE A 407 -42.00 17.28 27.62
N SER A 408 -43.05 16.46 27.70
CA SER A 408 -43.27 15.18 27.04
C SER A 408 -43.67 15.40 25.57
N ASP A 409 -43.67 14.28 24.85
CA ASP A 409 -44.14 14.03 23.47
C ASP A 409 -43.02 14.16 22.43
N GLY A 410 -42.62 13.12 21.71
CA GLY A 410 -43.41 12.02 21.19
C GLY A 410 -43.36 12.17 19.67
N MET A 411 -42.38 11.52 19.01
CA MET A 411 -42.35 11.56 17.55
C MET A 411 -41.74 10.29 16.97
N GLU A 412 -42.49 9.75 16.03
CA GLU A 412 -42.42 8.44 15.43
C GLU A 412 -41.22 8.28 14.49
N ASP A 413 -40.62 7.09 14.55
CA ASP A 413 -39.60 6.60 13.62
C ASP A 413 -40.16 6.50 12.19
N VAL A 414 -39.57 7.25 11.26
CA VAL A 414 -39.71 7.01 9.82
C VAL A 414 -38.32 6.76 9.24
N ALA A 415 -37.90 5.51 9.30
CA ALA A 415 -36.74 5.02 8.57
C ALA A 415 -37.13 4.83 7.10
N HIS A 416 -36.54 5.62 6.21
CA HIS A 416 -36.57 5.35 4.78
C HIS A 416 -35.57 4.22 4.45
N GLU A 417 -36.10 3.03 4.18
CA GLU A 417 -35.36 1.93 3.55
C GLU A 417 -35.22 2.21 2.05
N GLU A 418 -33.99 2.28 1.54
CA GLU A 418 -33.73 2.21 0.10
C GLU A 418 -33.60 0.73 -0.33
N PRO A 419 -34.21 0.32 -1.45
CA PRO A 419 -34.23 -1.07 -1.87
C PRO A 419 -32.92 -1.46 -2.59
N SER A 420 -32.17 -2.41 -2.00
CA SER A 420 -31.04 -3.07 -2.65
C SER A 420 -31.54 -4.21 -3.54
N THR A 421 -31.51 -4.04 -4.86
CA THR A 421 -31.69 -5.15 -5.81
C THR A 421 -30.33 -5.74 -6.18
N PHE A 422 -29.98 -6.86 -5.55
CA PHE A 422 -28.94 -7.77 -6.02
C PHE A 422 -29.53 -8.67 -7.10
N ILE A 423 -28.99 -8.59 -8.32
CA ILE A 423 -29.21 -9.58 -9.38
C ILE A 423 -27.92 -10.38 -9.49
N ASP A 424 -28.02 -11.67 -9.18
CA ASP A 424 -27.01 -12.70 -9.45
C ASP A 424 -27.16 -13.10 -10.92
N ASP A 425 -26.20 -12.71 -11.76
CA ASP A 425 -26.07 -13.28 -13.10
C ASP A 425 -24.70 -13.95 -13.24
N ASN A 426 -24.80 -15.27 -13.19
CA ASN A 426 -23.81 -16.28 -13.52
C ASN A 426 -23.67 -16.37 -15.03
N ASP A 427 -22.52 -16.01 -15.59
CA ASP A 427 -22.19 -16.36 -16.98
C ASP A 427 -20.78 -16.93 -17.12
N SER A 428 -20.79 -18.15 -17.68
CA SER A 428 -19.66 -18.97 -18.08
C SER A 428 -19.18 -18.51 -19.46
N ILE A 429 -17.91 -18.10 -19.58
CA ILE A 429 -17.30 -17.81 -20.88
C ILE A 429 -16.12 -18.75 -21.17
N THR A 430 -16.22 -19.33 -22.36
CA THR A 430 -15.36 -20.30 -23.03
C THR A 430 -14.03 -19.71 -23.52
N VAL A 431 -13.00 -20.56 -23.50
CA VAL A 431 -11.62 -20.30 -23.88
C VAL A 431 -11.48 -20.19 -25.41
N SER A 432 -10.71 -19.21 -25.88
CA SER A 432 -10.15 -19.18 -27.24
C SER A 432 -8.66 -18.83 -27.19
N SER A 433 -7.85 -19.66 -27.84
CA SER A 433 -6.38 -19.62 -27.84
C SER A 433 -5.84 -18.83 -29.03
N SER A 434 -4.75 -18.09 -28.85
CA SER A 434 -3.97 -17.49 -29.95
C SER A 434 -2.48 -17.29 -29.57
N PRO A 435 -1.59 -17.15 -30.56
CA PRO A 435 -0.29 -17.82 -30.58
C PRO A 435 0.90 -16.98 -30.09
N GLU A 436 2.00 -17.69 -29.81
CA GLU A 436 3.31 -17.20 -29.39
C GLU A 436 3.95 -16.22 -30.39
N VAL A 437 4.40 -15.08 -29.88
CA VAL A 437 5.23 -14.10 -30.57
C VAL A 437 6.63 -14.11 -29.93
N ALA A 438 7.65 -14.33 -30.76
CA ALA A 438 9.05 -14.36 -30.36
C ALA A 438 9.55 -12.98 -29.90
N SER A 439 10.37 -12.96 -28.83
CA SER A 439 11.04 -11.76 -28.31
C SER A 439 12.39 -11.51 -28.99
N PRO A 440 12.75 -10.24 -29.26
CA PRO A 440 14.03 -9.88 -29.88
C PRO A 440 15.20 -9.83 -28.88
N GLU A 441 16.40 -10.01 -29.45
CA GLU A 441 17.70 -10.18 -28.80
C GLU A 441 18.17 -8.98 -27.96
N ARG A 442 18.84 -9.29 -26.84
CA ARG A 442 19.48 -8.35 -25.92
C ARG A 442 20.62 -7.59 -26.62
N SER A 443 20.47 -6.27 -26.72
CA SER A 443 21.57 -5.37 -27.06
C SER A 443 22.58 -5.25 -25.90
N SER A 444 23.84 -5.10 -26.27
CA SER A 444 25.00 -4.97 -25.39
C SER A 444 24.85 -3.81 -24.39
N LEU A 445 25.12 -4.10 -23.11
CA LEU A 445 25.11 -3.15 -22.00
C LEU A 445 25.97 -1.92 -22.30
N ALA A 446 25.37 -0.74 -22.17
CA ALA A 446 26.05 0.54 -22.31
C ALA A 446 27.07 0.74 -21.17
N ARG A 447 28.27 1.17 -21.57
CA ARG A 447 29.40 1.55 -20.72
C ARG A 447 29.02 2.79 -19.90
N ILE A 448 29.03 2.69 -18.58
CA ILE A 448 28.68 3.80 -17.68
C ILE A 448 29.97 4.57 -17.32
N GLU A 449 30.08 5.79 -17.82
CA GLU A 449 31.13 6.75 -17.45
C GLU A 449 30.56 7.77 -16.46
N ARG A 450 31.38 8.25 -15.51
CA ARG A 450 31.00 9.32 -14.59
C ARG A 450 31.82 10.58 -14.88
N PHE A 451 31.12 11.69 -15.00
CA PHE A 451 31.72 13.00 -15.20
C PHE A 451 32.32 13.50 -13.88
N ASN A 452 33.63 13.75 -13.87
CA ASN A 452 34.32 14.30 -12.72
C ASN A 452 34.31 15.84 -12.82
N GLU A 453 33.46 16.49 -12.01
CA GLU A 453 33.29 17.95 -12.02
C GLU A 453 34.59 18.72 -11.71
N ARG A 454 35.52 18.11 -10.96
CA ARG A 454 36.77 18.77 -10.57
C ARG A 454 37.81 18.76 -11.69
N THR A 455 37.79 17.74 -12.55
CA THR A 455 38.74 17.59 -13.66
C THR A 455 38.13 17.86 -15.03
N GLN A 456 36.80 18.02 -15.09
CA GLN A 456 36.03 18.22 -16.34
C GLN A 456 36.28 17.11 -17.38
N LEU A 457 36.49 15.87 -16.91
CA LEU A 457 36.76 14.70 -17.76
C LEU A 457 35.89 13.52 -17.31
N TRP A 458 35.53 12.66 -18.27
CA TRP A 458 34.85 11.39 -18.02
C TRP A 458 35.89 10.35 -17.59
N VAL A 459 35.67 9.72 -16.43
CA VAL A 459 36.64 8.77 -15.86
C VAL A 459 36.00 7.40 -15.72
N GLU A 460 36.69 6.39 -16.24
CA GLU A 460 36.29 4.99 -16.16
C GLU A 460 36.58 4.40 -14.79
N ARG A 461 35.66 3.59 -14.26
CA ARG A 461 35.80 3.00 -12.92
C ARG A 461 36.82 1.86 -12.96
N MET A 462 38.05 2.11 -12.50
CA MET A 462 38.93 1.02 -12.08
C MET A 462 38.63 0.67 -10.61
N SER A 463 38.23 -0.57 -10.37
CA SER A 463 38.04 -1.14 -9.04
C SER A 463 39.40 -1.41 -8.39
N GLN A 464 39.83 -0.56 -7.46
CA GLN A 464 40.89 -0.89 -6.53
C GLN A 464 40.55 -0.48 -5.09
N SER A 465 40.35 -1.51 -4.29
CA SER A 465 40.53 -1.54 -2.84
C SER A 465 42.02 -1.50 -2.51
N GLN A 466 42.48 -0.54 -1.71
CA GLN A 466 43.48 -0.78 -0.67
C GLN A 466 43.59 0.40 0.32
N SER A 467 43.53 0.02 1.58
CA SER A 467 43.80 0.76 2.80
C SER A 467 45.26 1.20 2.92
N GLN A 468 45.51 2.41 3.41
CA GLN A 468 46.64 2.73 4.28
C GLN A 468 46.46 4.10 4.95
N SER A 469 46.49 4.11 6.28
CA SER A 469 46.50 5.29 7.15
C SER A 469 47.95 5.75 7.37
N PRO A 470 48.26 7.06 7.49
CA PRO A 470 49.57 7.49 7.91
C PRO A 470 49.65 7.68 9.44
N ILE A 471 50.75 7.16 9.97
CA ILE A 471 51.31 7.35 11.31
C ILE A 471 51.76 8.81 11.45
N VAL A 472 51.49 9.43 12.59
CA VAL A 472 52.06 10.73 12.99
C VAL A 472 52.92 10.52 14.23
N GLU A 473 54.24 10.73 14.08
CA GLU A 473 55.19 10.95 15.17
C GLU A 473 55.03 12.36 15.74
N VAL A 474 55.06 12.49 17.08
CA VAL A 474 55.33 13.77 17.75
C VAL A 474 56.32 13.51 18.90
N GLU A 475 57.43 14.23 18.86
CA GLU A 475 58.52 14.25 19.83
C GLU A 475 58.16 14.90 21.18
N GLU A 476 58.94 14.50 22.19
CA GLU A 476 58.97 14.93 23.59
C GLU A 476 59.26 16.42 23.83
N VAL A 477 58.72 17.01 24.92
CA VAL A 477 59.48 17.83 25.89
C VAL A 477 58.87 17.77 27.31
N SER A 478 59.58 17.07 28.21
CA SER A 478 60.04 17.41 29.58
C SER A 478 59.14 18.03 30.69
N ALA A 479 59.23 17.34 31.85
CA ALA A 479 59.36 17.78 33.25
C ALA A 479 58.12 17.88 34.18
N GLY A 480 58.18 17.10 35.29
CA GLY A 480 57.99 17.71 36.62
C GLY A 480 57.07 17.07 37.69
N GLN A 481 57.36 15.83 38.11
CA GLN A 481 57.21 15.28 39.50
C GLN A 481 55.83 15.13 40.22
N PRO A 482 55.74 14.22 41.23
CA PRO A 482 54.55 13.41 41.56
C PRO A 482 53.96 13.71 42.96
N MET A 483 52.75 13.20 43.25
CA MET A 483 52.41 12.58 44.57
C MET A 483 50.97 12.03 44.66
N LEU A 484 50.87 10.86 45.35
CA LEU A 484 49.72 10.25 46.07
C LEU A 484 48.56 9.73 45.19
N VAL A 485 48.35 8.42 44.98
CA VAL A 485 47.97 7.33 45.90
C VAL A 485 46.84 7.72 46.85
N GLU A 486 45.62 7.31 46.50
CA GLU A 486 44.69 6.67 47.41
C GLU A 486 43.66 5.83 46.63
N ASP A 487 43.44 4.64 47.16
CA ASP A 487 42.48 3.61 46.76
C ASP A 487 41.03 4.15 46.80
N VAL A 488 40.10 3.44 46.13
CA VAL A 488 38.80 3.03 46.70
C VAL A 488 37.97 2.25 45.66
N ASP A 489 37.70 1.01 46.05
CA ASP A 489 36.58 0.11 45.82
C ASP A 489 36.25 -0.48 44.43
N GLN A 490 36.43 -1.82 44.44
CA GLN A 490 35.87 -2.82 43.57
C GLN A 490 34.37 -3.06 43.85
N ASP A 491 33.73 -3.65 42.84
CA ASP A 491 32.68 -4.70 42.90
C ASP A 491 31.20 -4.25 42.72
N PRO A 492 30.28 -5.14 42.31
CA PRO A 492 30.04 -5.57 40.92
C PRO A 492 28.54 -5.47 40.55
N PHE A 493 28.15 -5.90 39.34
CA PHE A 493 26.97 -6.74 39.03
C PHE A 493 26.53 -6.55 37.56
N GLU A 494 27.18 -7.30 36.67
CA GLU A 494 26.45 -8.01 35.63
C GLU A 494 25.58 -9.10 36.29
N THR A 495 24.32 -9.20 35.85
CA THR A 495 23.46 -10.40 35.78
C THR A 495 22.03 -10.02 36.18
N ARG A 496 21.14 -9.88 35.18
CA ARG A 496 19.76 -10.43 35.18
C ARG A 496 19.06 -10.14 33.85
N ARG A 497 19.30 -11.03 32.89
CA ARG A 497 18.25 -11.50 31.98
C ARG A 497 17.27 -12.37 32.78
N ALA A 498 16.01 -12.37 32.33
CA ALA A 498 14.90 -13.28 32.65
C ALA A 498 13.94 -12.87 33.79
N HIS A 499 12.64 -13.04 33.48
CA HIS A 499 11.40 -12.65 34.18
C HIS A 499 11.03 -11.20 33.87
N VAL A 500 9.99 -10.91 33.07
CA VAL A 500 8.58 -11.23 33.33
C VAL A 500 7.82 -11.49 32.02
N ARG A 501 7.34 -12.73 31.85
CA ARG A 501 6.13 -13.06 31.08
C ARG A 501 5.05 -13.38 32.11
N ARG A 502 3.95 -12.61 32.14
CA ARG A 502 2.58 -13.05 32.45
C ARG A 502 1.66 -11.84 32.65
N PHE A 503 0.40 -12.04 32.26
CA PHE A 503 -0.79 -11.18 32.36
C PHE A 503 -0.91 -10.17 31.21
N PHE A 504 -1.95 -10.17 30.37
CA PHE A 504 -3.35 -10.60 30.52
C PHE A 504 -3.91 -11.36 29.30
N ASN A 505 -5.01 -12.08 29.57
CA ASN A 505 -5.91 -12.75 28.62
C ASN A 505 -6.58 -11.78 27.63
#